data_AF-A0A2T6ADL1-F1
#
_entry.id   AF-A0A2T6ADL1-F1
#
_cell.length_a   1.000
_cell.length_b   1.000
_cell.length_c   1.000
_cell.angle_alpha   90.00
_cell.angle_beta   90.00
_cell.angle_gamma   90.00
#
_symmetry.space_group_name_H-M   'P 1'
#
loop_
_entity.id
_entity.type
_entity.pdbx_description
1 polymer ?
#
loop_
_entity_poly.entity_id
_entity_poly.type
_entity_poly.pdbx_seq_one_letter_code
_entity_poly.pdbx_strand_id
1 'polypeptide(L)'
;MKPRVSPDTALAAAWIMALAASLAVLFIGEVLGQMPCLLCWYQRAFMFPLAVVLGLGLWWQDRCVGRYGVALGLGGAAIALWHSGLYVGLVPEPIQPCTATGPSCTDDNQLVLGIPIPFLSLIAFALVAGLSALSLKESHS
;
A
#
# COMPACT_ATOMS: atom_id res chain seq x y z
N MET A 1 -28.93 -8.89 8.94
CA MET A 1 -28.92 -7.92 7.84
C MET A 1 -27.46 -7.66 7.49
N LYS A 2 -26.92 -8.28 6.42
CA LYS A 2 -25.54 -7.99 5.98
C LYS A 2 -25.57 -6.59 5.37
N PRO A 3 -24.74 -5.63 5.82
CA PRO A 3 -24.63 -4.36 5.12
C PRO A 3 -24.17 -4.65 3.69
N ARG A 4 -25.03 -4.36 2.70
CA ARG A 4 -24.66 -4.44 1.28
C ARG A 4 -23.85 -3.19 0.97
N VAL A 5 -22.53 -3.33 1.00
CA VAL A 5 -21.61 -2.31 0.48
C VAL A 5 -21.78 -2.30 -1.04
N SER A 6 -22.09 -1.16 -1.65
CA SER A 6 -22.18 -1.11 -3.12
C SER A 6 -20.79 -1.33 -3.73
N PRO A 7 -20.69 -1.96 -4.92
CA PRO A 7 -19.40 -2.21 -5.56
C PRO A 7 -18.60 -0.92 -5.77
N ASP A 8 -19.28 0.19 -6.07
CA ASP A 8 -18.66 1.51 -6.26
C ASP A 8 -18.15 2.10 -4.94
N THR A 9 -18.86 1.90 -3.81
CA THR A 9 -18.37 2.36 -2.51
C THR A 9 -17.15 1.58 -2.04
N ALA A 10 -17.11 0.27 -2.29
CA ALA A 10 -15.93 -0.55 -2.01
C ALA A 10 -14.73 -0.11 -2.86
N LEU A 11 -14.93 0.16 -4.15
CA LEU A 11 -13.88 0.64 -5.04
C LEU A 11 -13.39 2.03 -4.66
N ALA A 12 -14.31 2.94 -4.29
CA ALA A 12 -14.00 4.27 -3.79
C ALA A 12 -13.18 4.22 -2.50
N ALA A 13 -13.55 3.35 -1.56
CA ALA A 13 -12.78 3.13 -0.34
C ALA A 13 -11.37 2.62 -0.65
N ALA A 14 -11.23 1.65 -1.57
CA ALA A 14 -9.91 1.15 -2.00
C ALA A 14 -9.05 2.28 -2.60
N TRP A 15 -9.64 3.11 -3.45
CA TRP A 15 -8.96 4.25 -4.05
C TRP A 15 -8.52 5.30 -3.02
N ILE A 16 -9.41 5.68 -2.08
CA ILE A 16 -9.08 6.64 -1.02
C ILE A 16 -7.90 6.12 -0.19
N MET A 17 -7.91 4.83 0.18
CA MET A 17 -6.81 4.22 0.92
C MET A 17 -5.50 4.27 0.14
N ALA A 18 -5.52 3.91 -1.14
CA ALA A 18 -4.34 3.95 -2.01
C ALA A 18 -3.78 5.37 -2.19
N LEU A 19 -4.67 6.35 -2.38
CA LEU A 19 -4.31 7.75 -2.54
C LEU A 19 -3.71 8.31 -1.24
N ALA A 20 -4.37 8.08 -0.10
CA ALA A 20 -3.90 8.53 1.21
C ALA A 20 -2.53 7.91 1.55
N ALA A 21 -2.35 6.60 1.31
CA ALA A 21 -1.06 5.95 1.51
C ALA A 21 0.04 6.52 0.60
N SER A 22 -0.28 6.78 -0.67
CA SER A 22 0.66 7.38 -1.63
C SER A 22 1.11 8.77 -1.18
N LEU A 23 0.15 9.63 -0.81
CA LEU A 23 0.43 10.99 -0.34
C LEU A 23 1.20 11.00 0.98
N ALA A 24 0.86 10.13 1.93
CA ALA A 24 1.56 10.02 3.21
C ALA A 24 3.04 9.68 3.00
N VAL A 25 3.34 8.72 2.14
CA VAL A 25 4.71 8.28 1.88
C VAL A 25 5.50 9.32 1.08
N LEU A 26 4.85 10.06 0.15
CA LEU A 26 5.48 11.20 -0.53
C LEU A 26 5.79 12.33 0.45
N PHE A 27 4.88 12.65 1.36
CA PHE A 27 5.11 13.68 2.38
C PHE A 27 6.27 13.30 3.30
N ILE A 28 6.33 12.05 3.76
CA ILE A 28 7.43 11.55 4.58
C ILE A 28 8.77 11.64 3.83
N GLY A 29 8.79 11.25 2.54
CA GLY A 29 10.01 11.28 1.73
C GLY A 29 10.49 12.69 1.40
N GLU A 30 9.63 13.49 0.80
CA GLU A 30 10.01 14.75 0.16
C GLU A 30 9.96 15.95 1.12
N VAL A 31 9.02 15.94 2.07
CA VAL A 31 8.82 17.08 3.00
C VAL A 31 9.58 16.87 4.29
N LEU A 32 9.52 15.67 4.88
CA LEU A 32 10.26 15.34 6.10
C LEU A 32 11.71 14.90 5.83
N GLY A 33 12.10 14.76 4.55
CA GLY A 33 13.45 14.37 4.14
C GLY A 33 13.83 12.93 4.51
N GLN A 34 12.85 12.07 4.79
CA GLN A 34 13.09 10.68 5.20
C GLN A 34 13.27 9.80 3.97
N MET A 35 14.53 9.56 3.60
CA MET A 35 14.87 8.74 2.43
C MET A 35 14.36 7.29 2.61
N PRO A 36 13.69 6.70 1.60
CA PRO A 36 13.23 5.33 1.70
C PRO A 36 14.39 4.32 1.55
N CYS A 37 14.25 3.15 2.15
CA CYS A 37 15.05 1.97 1.81
C CYS A 37 14.57 1.31 0.50
N LEU A 38 15.37 0.37 -0.01
CA LEU A 38 15.09 -0.32 -1.27
C LEU A 38 13.73 -1.01 -1.29
N LEU A 39 13.34 -1.66 -0.18
CA LEU A 39 12.04 -2.32 -0.08
C LEU A 39 10.87 -1.32 -0.07
N CYS A 40 11.00 -0.19 0.63
CA CYS A 40 10.01 0.88 0.60
C CYS A 40 9.86 1.47 -0.82
N TRP A 41 10.96 1.56 -1.57
CA TRP A 41 10.92 2.00 -2.97
C TRP A 41 10.11 1.03 -3.84
N TYR A 42 10.33 -0.28 -3.69
CA TYR A 42 9.49 -1.28 -4.37
C TYR A 42 8.02 -1.17 -3.96
N GLN A 43 7.72 -0.98 -2.68
CA GLN A 43 6.34 -0.76 -2.24
C GLN A 43 5.70 0.47 -2.91
N ARG A 44 6.43 1.59 -3.04
CA ARG A 44 5.94 2.78 -3.78
C ARG A 44 5.62 2.46 -5.25
N ALA A 45 6.45 1.64 -5.90
CA ALA A 45 6.25 1.23 -7.29
C ALA A 45 4.93 0.45 -7.49
N PHE A 46 4.43 -0.26 -6.48
CA PHE A 46 3.11 -0.90 -6.51
C PHE A 46 1.98 0.04 -6.08
N MET A 47 2.20 0.90 -5.08
CA MET A 47 1.16 1.75 -4.51
C MET A 47 0.76 2.90 -5.45
N PHE A 48 1.72 3.58 -6.09
CA PHE A 48 1.42 4.77 -6.91
C PHE A 48 0.57 4.45 -8.15
N PRO A 49 0.88 3.41 -8.95
CA PRO A 49 0.02 3.05 -10.07
C PRO A 49 -1.38 2.64 -9.61
N LEU A 50 -1.48 2.02 -8.43
CA LEU A 50 -2.75 1.56 -7.88
C LEU A 50 -3.70 2.74 -7.60
N ALA A 51 -3.20 3.83 -7.02
CA ALA A 51 -3.98 5.06 -6.81
C ALA A 51 -4.51 5.66 -8.13
N VAL A 52 -3.71 5.59 -9.20
CA VAL A 52 -4.11 6.08 -10.54
C VAL A 52 -5.14 5.15 -11.18
N VAL A 53 -4.86 3.85 -11.24
CA VAL A 53 -5.71 2.86 -11.93
C VAL A 53 -7.09 2.77 -11.29
N LEU A 54 -7.18 2.74 -9.96
CA LEU A 54 -8.48 2.71 -9.28
C LEU A 54 -9.25 4.02 -9.46
N GLY A 55 -8.56 5.17 -9.49
CA GLY A 55 -9.18 6.47 -9.71
C GLY A 55 -9.76 6.62 -11.12
N LEU A 56 -9.00 6.18 -12.13
CA LEU A 56 -9.48 6.13 -13.51
C LEU A 56 -10.67 5.18 -13.68
N GLY A 57 -10.62 4.04 -12.97
CA GLY A 57 -11.73 3.11 -12.90
C GLY A 57 -13.03 3.72 -12.39
N LEU A 58 -12.95 4.50 -11.31
CA LEU A 58 -14.09 5.25 -10.76
C LEU A 58 -14.56 6.33 -11.72
N TRP A 59 -13.65 7.06 -12.36
CA TRP A 59 -13.97 8.12 -13.32
C TRP A 59 -14.74 7.60 -14.54
N TRP A 60 -14.31 6.47 -15.10
CA TRP A 60 -14.96 5.82 -16.23
C TRP A 60 -16.08 4.85 -15.85
N GLN A 61 -16.39 4.71 -14.56
CA GLN A 61 -17.36 3.74 -14.04
C GLN A 61 -17.04 2.28 -14.47
N ASP A 62 -15.76 1.96 -14.68
CA ASP A 62 -15.32 0.61 -15.02
C ASP A 62 -15.04 -0.20 -13.76
N ARG A 63 -15.99 -1.05 -13.36
CA ARG A 63 -15.84 -1.91 -12.17
C ARG A 63 -14.82 -3.02 -12.34
N CYS A 64 -14.40 -3.34 -13.56
CA CYS A 64 -13.43 -4.40 -13.82
C CYS A 64 -12.02 -4.01 -13.36
N VAL A 65 -11.74 -2.72 -13.11
CA VAL A 65 -10.43 -2.28 -12.60
C VAL A 65 -10.07 -2.85 -11.23
N GLY A 66 -11.07 -3.34 -10.46
CA GLY A 66 -10.83 -4.00 -9.18
C GLY A 66 -9.84 -5.17 -9.29
N ARG A 67 -9.74 -5.84 -10.46
CA ARG A 67 -8.78 -6.93 -10.69
C ARG A 67 -7.33 -6.46 -10.61
N TYR A 68 -7.07 -5.24 -11.08
CA TYR A 68 -5.75 -4.62 -10.98
C TYR A 68 -5.45 -4.20 -9.54
N GLY A 69 -6.46 -3.70 -8.81
CA GLY A 69 -6.35 -3.41 -7.38
C GLY A 69 -5.98 -4.66 -6.56
N VAL A 70 -6.58 -5.80 -6.87
CA VAL A 70 -6.22 -7.09 -6.25
C VAL A 70 -4.80 -7.52 -6.65
N ALA A 71 -4.49 -7.54 -7.95
CA ALA A 71 -3.18 -8.02 -8.43
C ALA A 71 -2.01 -7.18 -7.89
N LEU A 72 -2.09 -5.86 -8.03
CA LEU A 72 -1.07 -4.94 -7.53
C LEU A 72 -1.06 -4.88 -6.00
N GLY A 73 -2.23 -4.95 -5.36
CA GLY A 73 -2.36 -4.97 -3.91
C GLY A 73 -1.70 -6.21 -3.29
N LEU A 74 -1.89 -7.40 -3.87
CA LEU A 74 -1.24 -8.63 -3.42
C LEU A 74 0.28 -8.59 -3.64
N GLY A 75 0.75 -8.07 -4.78
CA GLY A 75 2.18 -7.88 -5.03
C GLY A 75 2.85 -6.95 -4.02
N GLY A 76 2.22 -5.80 -3.74
CA GLY A 76 2.68 -4.87 -2.71
C GLY A 76 2.62 -5.48 -1.30
N ALA A 77 1.55 -6.23 -0.98
CA ALA A 77 1.41 -6.91 0.31
C ALA A 77 2.50 -7.97 0.53
N ALA A 78 2.89 -8.72 -0.49
CA ALA A 78 3.97 -9.71 -0.38
C ALA A 78 5.31 -9.04 -0.01
N ILE A 79 5.63 -7.92 -0.67
CA ILE A 79 6.85 -7.15 -0.38
C ILE A 79 6.77 -6.50 1.01
N ALA A 80 5.60 -5.99 1.40
CA ALA A 80 5.38 -5.44 2.73
C ALA A 80 5.50 -6.50 3.83
N LEU A 81 4.99 -7.71 3.59
CA LEU A 81 5.12 -8.84 4.52
C LEU A 81 6.59 -9.24 4.72
N TRP A 82 7.35 -9.32 3.62
CA TRP A 82 8.79 -9.56 3.68
C TRP A 82 9.51 -8.46 4.47
N HIS A 83 9.16 -7.20 4.21
CA HIS A 83 9.73 -6.05 4.92
C HIS A 83 9.40 -6.08 6.42
N SER A 84 8.16 -6.38 6.80
CA SER A 84 7.77 -6.57 8.20
C SER A 84 8.54 -7.72 8.86
N GLY A 85 8.78 -8.82 8.15
CA GLY A 85 9.59 -9.95 8.62
C GLY A 85 11.04 -9.59 8.92
N LEU A 86 11.66 -8.77 8.07
CA LEU A 86 13.00 -8.22 8.31
C LEU A 86 13.01 -7.27 9.52
N TYR A 87 12.01 -6.40 9.62
CA TYR A 87 11.92 -5.43 10.72
C TYR A 87 11.81 -6.11 12.10
N VAL A 88 11.06 -7.20 12.22
CA VAL A 88 10.95 -7.94 13.49
C VAL A 88 12.11 -8.90 13.76
N GLY A 89 13.10 -8.96 12.87
CA GLY A 89 14.27 -9.84 13.02
C GLY A 89 13.97 -11.33 12.80
N LEU A 90 12.87 -11.67 12.14
CA LEU A 90 12.56 -13.06 11.77
C LEU A 90 13.55 -13.57 10.70
N VAL A 91 14.07 -12.66 9.87
CA VAL A 91 15.08 -12.91 8.85
C VAL A 91 16.34 -12.13 9.21
N PRO A 92 17.52 -12.77 9.32
CA PRO A 92 18.75 -12.14 9.79
C PRO A 92 19.46 -11.27 8.72
N GLU A 93 18.73 -10.77 7.72
CA GLU A 93 19.29 -9.90 6.68
C GLU A 93 19.12 -8.41 7.04
N PRO A 94 20.16 -7.58 6.84
CA PRO A 94 20.07 -6.16 7.10
C PRO A 94 19.18 -5.46 6.05
N ILE A 95 18.33 -4.55 6.50
CA ILE A 95 17.53 -3.72 5.60
C ILE A 95 18.45 -2.71 4.90
N GLN A 96 18.55 -2.82 3.58
CA GLN A 96 19.45 -1.99 2.79
C GLN A 96 18.86 -0.61 2.46
N PRO A 97 19.55 0.49 2.77
CA PRO A 97 19.16 1.83 2.37
C PRO A 97 19.25 1.99 0.83
N CYS A 98 18.46 2.90 0.24
CA CYS A 98 18.55 3.18 -1.20
C CYS A 98 19.88 3.86 -1.60
N THR A 99 20.57 4.49 -0.66
CA THR A 99 21.87 5.14 -0.87
C THR A 99 22.88 4.65 0.16
N ALA A 100 24.16 4.59 -0.23
CA ALA A 100 25.24 4.05 0.61
C ALA A 100 25.42 4.77 1.97
N THR A 101 24.94 6.02 2.08
CA THR A 101 25.01 6.86 3.29
C THR A 101 23.63 7.25 3.82
N GLY A 102 22.55 6.67 3.28
CA GLY A 102 21.18 7.00 3.68
C GLY A 102 20.76 6.31 4.98
N PRO A 103 19.83 6.89 5.75
CA PRO A 103 19.23 6.22 6.91
C PRO A 103 18.50 4.95 6.47
N SER A 104 18.55 3.93 7.32
CA SER A 104 17.88 2.65 7.07
C SER A 104 16.42 2.72 7.53
N CYS A 105 15.53 1.90 6.94
CA CYS A 105 14.13 1.79 7.39
C CYS A 105 13.98 1.16 8.81
N THR A 106 15.10 0.99 9.52
CA THR A 106 15.23 0.37 10.84
C THR A 106 15.50 1.37 11.97
N ASP A 107 15.78 2.64 11.63
CA ASP A 107 15.96 3.68 12.64
C ASP A 107 14.61 4.12 13.24
N ASP A 108 14.63 4.60 14.49
CA ASP A 108 13.46 5.10 15.24
C ASP A 108 12.68 6.21 14.50
N ASN A 109 13.32 6.85 13.52
CA ASN A 109 12.74 7.87 12.65
C ASN A 109 11.70 7.33 11.64
N GLN A 110 11.53 6.01 11.56
CA GLN A 110 10.61 5.33 10.62
C GLN A 110 9.34 4.81 11.32
N LEU A 111 8.98 5.45 12.44
CA LEU A 111 7.74 5.23 13.17
C LEU A 111 6.75 6.35 12.85
N VAL A 112 5.54 5.97 12.41
CA VAL A 112 4.42 6.89 12.25
C VAL A 112 3.40 6.56 13.33
N LEU A 113 3.12 7.51 14.22
CA LEU A 113 2.24 7.31 15.39
C LEU A 113 2.65 6.12 16.29
N GLY A 114 3.95 5.81 16.34
CA GLY A 114 4.48 4.66 17.08
C GLY A 114 4.35 3.31 16.38
N ILE A 115 3.84 3.28 15.14
CA ILE A 115 3.75 2.07 14.31
C ILE A 115 4.82 2.12 13.22
N PRO A 116 5.59 1.03 13.02
CA PRO A 116 6.58 0.98 11.94
C PRO A 116 5.91 1.06 10.56
N ILE A 117 6.52 1.84 9.67
CA ILE A 117 6.07 2.01 8.28
C ILE A 117 5.82 0.65 7.56
N PRO A 118 6.65 -0.40 7.72
CA PRO A 118 6.40 -1.69 7.07
C PRO A 118 5.05 -2.33 7.42
N PHE A 119 4.60 -2.19 8.68
CA PHE A 119 3.31 -2.72 9.10
C PHE A 119 2.14 -1.89 8.54
N LEU A 120 2.30 -0.57 8.53
CA LEU A 120 1.29 0.33 7.97
C LEU A 120 1.09 0.07 6.47
N SER A 121 2.18 -0.16 5.72
CA SER A 121 2.09 -0.46 4.30
C SER A 121 1.45 -1.83 4.05
N LEU A 122 1.76 -2.84 4.88
CA LEU A 122 1.10 -4.15 4.80
C LEU A 122 -0.41 -4.04 5.00
N ILE A 123 -0.86 -3.29 6.02
CA ILE A 123 -2.28 -3.05 6.27
C ILE A 123 -2.91 -2.30 5.09
N ALA A 124 -2.26 -1.26 4.57
CA ALA A 124 -2.78 -0.50 3.44
C ALA A 124 -2.97 -1.39 2.20
N PHE A 125 -1.98 -2.19 1.81
CA PHE A 125 -2.10 -3.11 0.69
C PHE A 125 -3.16 -4.19 0.90
N ALA A 126 -3.26 -4.75 2.11
CA ALA A 126 -4.28 -5.74 2.44
C ALA A 126 -5.70 -5.15 2.35
N LEU A 127 -5.92 -3.95 2.87
CA LEU A 127 -7.20 -3.25 2.78
C LEU A 127 -7.56 -2.94 1.33
N VAL A 128 -6.62 -2.41 0.55
CA VAL A 128 -6.82 -2.13 -0.86
C VAL A 128 -7.19 -3.40 -1.65
N ALA A 129 -6.45 -4.49 -1.46
CA ALA A 129 -6.71 -5.76 -2.13
C ALA A 129 -8.07 -6.34 -1.70
N GLY A 130 -8.39 -6.31 -0.41
CA GLY A 130 -9.66 -6.81 0.13
C GLY A 130 -10.87 -6.02 -0.36
N LEU A 131 -10.78 -4.68 -0.35
CA LEU A 131 -11.83 -3.79 -0.85
C LEU A 131 -12.01 -3.92 -2.37
N SER A 132 -10.91 -4.06 -3.12
CA SER A 132 -10.96 -4.30 -4.57
C SER A 132 -11.59 -5.66 -4.89
N ALA A 133 -11.29 -6.71 -4.12
CA ALA A 133 -11.91 -8.02 -4.26
C ALA A 133 -13.41 -7.99 -3.91
N LEU A 134 -13.79 -7.25 -2.87
CA LEU A 134 -15.18 -7.07 -2.49
C LEU A 134 -15.98 -6.35 -3.59
N SER A 135 -15.40 -5.31 -4.19
CA SER A 135 -16.01 -4.58 -5.32
C SER A 135 -16.30 -5.52 -6.51
N LEU A 136 -15.34 -6.38 -6.87
CA LEU A 136 -15.53 -7.36 -7.93
C LEU A 136 -16.63 -8.37 -7.60
N LYS A 137 -16.64 -8.89 -6.36
CA LYS A 137 -17.62 -9.89 -5.92
C LYS A 137 -19.05 -9.37 -6.01
N GLU A 138 -19.29 -8.13 -5.55
CA GLU A 138 -20.61 -7.51 -5.60
C GLU A 138 -21.00 -7.06 -7.01
N SER A 139 -20.03 -6.84 -7.92
CA SER A 139 -20.33 -6.54 -9.33
C SER A 139 -20.79 -7.75 -10.14
N HIS A 140 -20.52 -8.97 -9.67
CA HIS A 140 -20.89 -10.23 -10.32
C HIS A 140 -22.11 -10.92 -9.68
N SER A 141 -22.65 -10.37 -8.59
CA SER A 141 -23.80 -10.92 -7.86
C SER A 141 -25.09 -10.18 -8.16
#